data_AF-A0A2V8V0D5-F1
#
_entry.id   AF-A0A2V8V0D5-F1
#
_cell.length_a   1.000
_cell.length_b   1.000
_cell.length_c   1.000
_cell.angle_alpha   90.00
_cell.angle_beta   90.00
_cell.angle_gamma   90.00
#
_symmetry.space_group_name_H-M   'P 1'
#
loop_
_entity.id
_entity.type
_entity.pdbx_description
1 polymer ?
#
loop_
_entity_poly.entity_id
_entity_poly.type
_entity_poly.pdbx_seq_one_letter_code
_entity_poly.pdbx_strand_id
1 'polypeptide(L)'
;MTGLIAWAEGNKDEGLRLLRIAADHEDAVDKHPVTPGALLPVREMLADLLLESGSASEALRDYEAVLKIAPRRFNATAGAAKAADKAGDRIKARAYAIGLREIANNAGTSRPELEWARVYLAAK
;
A
#
# COMPACT_ATOMS: atom_id res chain seq x y z
N MET A 1 -18.40 -2.91 -3.16
CA MET A 1 -18.16 -2.88 -1.70
C MET A 1 -18.49 -4.27 -1.10
N THR A 2 -17.85 -5.34 -1.59
CA THR A 2 -18.16 -6.73 -1.20
C THR A 2 -16.95 -7.49 -0.66
N GLY A 3 -15.75 -7.24 -1.21
CA GLY A 3 -14.53 -7.93 -0.75
C GLY A 3 -14.10 -7.60 0.69
N LEU A 4 -14.18 -6.34 1.11
CA LEU A 4 -13.90 -5.96 2.51
C LEU A 4 -14.91 -6.55 3.50
N ILE A 5 -16.18 -6.63 3.10
CA ILE A 5 -17.25 -7.19 3.94
C ILE A 5 -17.01 -8.69 4.12
N ALA A 6 -16.75 -9.41 3.03
CA ALA A 6 -16.41 -10.84 3.09
C ALA A 6 -15.16 -11.11 3.94
N TRP A 7 -14.14 -10.25 3.85
CA TRP A 7 -12.96 -10.32 4.72
C TRP A 7 -13.30 -10.13 6.20
N ALA A 8 -14.10 -9.09 6.52
CA ALA A 8 -14.52 -8.78 7.88
C ALA A 8 -15.43 -9.87 8.49
N GLU A 9 -16.20 -10.57 7.66
CA GLU A 9 -17.05 -11.70 8.04
C GLU A 9 -16.27 -13.02 8.23
N GLY A 10 -14.93 -12.99 8.08
CA GLY A 10 -14.06 -14.14 8.29
C GLY A 10 -13.84 -15.00 7.03
N ASN A 11 -14.50 -14.67 5.91
CA ASN A 11 -14.28 -15.32 4.62
C ASN A 11 -13.09 -14.67 3.88
N LYS A 12 -11.91 -14.84 4.47
CA LYS A 12 -10.67 -14.15 4.08
C LYS A 12 -10.27 -14.42 2.63
N ASP A 13 -10.33 -15.67 2.19
CA ASP A 13 -9.92 -16.06 0.84
C ASP A 13 -10.85 -15.47 -0.24
N GLU A 14 -12.16 -15.49 0.01
CA GLU A 14 -13.13 -14.87 -0.90
C GLU A 14 -13.01 -13.35 -0.90
N GLY A 15 -12.75 -12.74 0.26
CA GLY A 15 -12.47 -11.31 0.37
C GLY A 15 -11.28 -10.89 -0.50
N LEU A 16 -10.17 -11.62 -0.42
CA LEU A 16 -8.99 -11.40 -1.26
C LEU A 16 -9.28 -11.60 -2.75
N ARG A 17 -10.02 -12.67 -3.10
CA ARG A 17 -10.40 -12.95 -4.50
C ARG A 17 -11.22 -11.80 -5.09
N LEU A 18 -12.23 -11.32 -4.35
CA LEU A 18 -13.09 -10.22 -4.78
C LEU A 18 -12.31 -8.90 -4.92
N LEU A 19 -11.37 -8.63 -4.01
CA LEU A 19 -10.53 -7.43 -4.09
C LEU A 19 -9.53 -7.50 -5.25
N ARG A 20 -8.97 -8.67 -5.55
CA ARG A 20 -8.11 -8.87 -6.74
C ARG A 20 -8.86 -8.56 -8.02
N ILE A 21 -10.06 -9.13 -8.18
CA ILE A 21 -10.92 -8.89 -9.35
C ILE A 21 -11.25 -7.39 -9.47
N ALA A 22 -11.58 -6.74 -8.36
CA ALA A 22 -11.91 -5.32 -8.37
C ALA A 22 -10.69 -4.44 -8.69
N ALA A 23 -9.48 -4.79 -8.21
CA ALA A 23 -8.24 -4.10 -8.56
C ALA A 23 -7.90 -4.26 -10.05
N ASP A 24 -8.04 -5.47 -10.60
CA ASP A 24 -7.78 -5.72 -12.02
C ASP A 24 -8.79 -4.99 -12.92
N HIS A 25 -10.05 -4.88 -12.48
CA HIS A 25 -11.06 -4.08 -13.18
C HIS A 25 -10.76 -2.58 -13.10
N GLU A 26 -10.29 -2.07 -11.96
CA GLU A 26 -9.91 -0.66 -11.81
C GLU A 26 -8.74 -0.30 -12.75
N ASP A 27 -7.71 -1.13 -12.82
CA ASP A 27 -6.58 -0.97 -13.75
C ASP A 27 -7.02 -1.00 -15.23
N ALA A 28 -8.05 -1.79 -15.56
CA ALA A 28 -8.53 -1.93 -16.94
C ALA A 28 -9.32 -0.71 -17.47
N VAL A 29 -9.78 0.19 -16.59
CA VAL A 29 -10.61 1.35 -16.95
C VAL A 29 -9.76 2.55 -17.44
N ASP A 30 -8.43 2.40 -17.52
CA ASP A 30 -7.42 3.43 -17.79
C ASP A 30 -7.31 3.94 -19.26
N LYS A 31 -8.44 4.19 -19.96
CA LYS A 31 -8.40 4.85 -21.28
C LYS A 31 -8.80 6.32 -21.32
N HIS A 32 -9.44 6.87 -20.29
CA HIS A 32 -9.79 8.30 -20.29
C HIS A 32 -9.74 8.89 -18.86
N PRO A 33 -8.74 9.72 -18.52
CA PRO A 33 -8.67 10.33 -17.21
C PRO A 33 -9.61 11.54 -17.17
N VAL A 34 -10.84 11.35 -16.68
CA VAL A 34 -11.73 12.48 -16.34
C VAL A 34 -12.17 12.47 -14.88
N THR A 35 -11.41 11.83 -14.00
CA THR A 35 -11.56 12.07 -12.56
C THR A 35 -10.18 12.10 -11.91
N PRO A 36 -9.69 13.28 -11.46
CA PRO A 36 -8.48 13.35 -10.66
C PRO A 36 -8.63 12.48 -9.40
N GLY A 37 -7.73 11.52 -9.23
CA GLY A 37 -7.47 10.81 -7.97
C GLY A 37 -8.62 9.96 -7.43
N ALA A 38 -8.61 8.66 -7.73
CA ALA A 38 -9.31 7.71 -6.88
C ALA A 38 -8.80 7.88 -5.43
N LEU A 39 -9.70 8.25 -4.51
CA LEU A 39 -9.38 8.55 -3.10
C LEU A 39 -8.63 7.37 -2.43
N LEU A 40 -8.88 6.13 -2.87
CA LEU A 40 -8.15 4.93 -2.49
C LEU A 40 -8.26 3.86 -3.61
N PRO A 41 -7.19 3.61 -4.40
CA PRO A 41 -7.11 2.48 -5.30
C PRO A 41 -7.48 1.21 -4.57
N VAL A 42 -8.32 0.39 -5.20
CA VAL A 42 -8.68 -0.93 -4.71
C VAL A 42 -7.41 -1.77 -4.48
N ARG A 43 -6.39 -1.53 -5.29
CA ARG A 43 -5.07 -2.16 -5.18
C ARG A 43 -4.34 -1.84 -3.88
N GLU A 44 -4.54 -0.65 -3.31
CA GLU A 44 -3.99 -0.29 -2.01
C GLU A 44 -4.67 -1.06 -0.87
N MET A 45 -5.98 -1.20 -0.94
CA MET A 45 -6.77 -1.97 0.03
C MET A 45 -6.39 -3.45 -0.01
N LEU A 46 -6.18 -3.99 -1.20
CA LEU A 46 -5.70 -5.35 -1.39
C LEU A 46 -4.29 -5.55 -0.79
N ALA A 47 -3.39 -4.59 -1.03
CA ALA A 47 -2.04 -4.63 -0.46
C ALA A 47 -2.06 -4.59 1.08
N ASP A 48 -2.95 -3.79 1.69
CA ASP A 48 -3.14 -3.76 3.14
C ASP A 48 -3.53 -5.15 3.68
N LEU A 49 -4.53 -5.80 3.07
CA LEU A 49 -4.96 -7.13 3.51
C LEU A 49 -3.92 -8.23 3.27
N LEU A 50 -3.16 -8.15 2.17
CA LEU A 50 -2.05 -9.05 1.92
C LEU A 50 -0.94 -8.88 2.97
N LEU A 51 -0.68 -7.64 3.40
CA LEU A 51 0.30 -7.36 4.45
C LEU A 51 -0.15 -7.86 5.83
N GLU A 52 -1.45 -7.76 6.13
CA GLU A 52 -2.07 -8.28 7.35
C GLU A 52 -2.11 -9.81 7.40
N SER A 53 -2.30 -10.47 6.25
CA SER A 53 -2.31 -11.94 6.15
C SER A 53 -0.94 -12.59 6.11
N GLY A 54 0.14 -11.79 6.03
CA GLY A 54 1.52 -12.29 5.99
C GLY A 54 2.09 -12.47 4.58
N SER A 55 1.31 -12.21 3.53
CA SER A 55 1.76 -12.22 2.14
C SER A 55 2.54 -10.95 1.77
N ALA A 56 3.62 -10.67 2.50
CA ALA A 56 4.37 -9.41 2.42
C ALA A 56 4.95 -9.14 1.02
N SER A 57 5.44 -10.16 0.32
CA SER A 57 5.98 -10.00 -1.04
C SER A 57 4.91 -9.64 -2.07
N GLU A 58 3.68 -10.13 -1.90
CA GLU A 58 2.54 -9.78 -2.76
C GLU A 58 2.03 -8.38 -2.45
N ALA A 59 1.91 -8.04 -1.16
CA ALA A 59 1.57 -6.70 -0.73
C ALA A 59 2.54 -5.65 -1.30
N LEU A 60 3.86 -5.93 -1.26
CA LEU A 60 4.87 -5.05 -1.83
C LEU A 60 4.64 -4.81 -3.33
N ARG A 61 4.33 -5.86 -4.11
CA ARG A 61 4.06 -5.74 -5.54
C ARG A 61 2.83 -4.86 -5.82
N ASP A 62 1.79 -5.02 -5.02
CA ASP A 62 0.55 -4.24 -5.18
C ASP A 62 0.75 -2.77 -4.77
N TYR A 63 1.48 -2.48 -3.70
CA TYR A 63 1.86 -1.10 -3.37
C TYR A 63 2.77 -0.47 -4.45
N GLU A 64 3.73 -1.22 -5.00
CA GLU A 64 4.59 -0.74 -6.08
C GLU A 64 3.79 -0.41 -7.34
N ALA A 65 2.79 -1.23 -7.68
CA ALA A 65 1.88 -0.97 -8.80
C ALA A 65 1.04 0.29 -8.56
N VAL A 66 0.54 0.52 -7.35
CA VAL A 66 -0.11 1.79 -6.99
C VAL A 66 0.84 2.98 -7.17
N LEU A 67 2.08 2.87 -6.67
CA LEU A 67 3.05 3.98 -6.73
C LEU A 67 3.49 4.33 -8.15
N LYS A 68 3.32 3.42 -9.13
CA LYS A 68 3.55 3.73 -10.56
C LYS A 68 2.49 4.69 -11.10
N ILE A 69 1.24 4.56 -10.67
CA ILE A 69 0.10 5.35 -11.15
C ILE A 69 -0.08 6.62 -10.29
N ALA A 70 0.12 6.49 -8.98
CA ALA A 70 0.02 7.54 -7.98
C ALA A 70 1.37 7.72 -7.25
N PRO A 71 2.39 8.31 -7.90
CA PRO A 71 3.69 8.52 -7.28
C PRO A 71 3.58 9.43 -6.06
N ARG A 72 4.46 9.23 -5.07
CA ARG A 72 4.50 9.98 -3.81
C ARG A 72 3.22 9.91 -2.96
N ARG A 73 2.39 8.89 -3.17
CA ARG A 73 1.24 8.63 -2.31
C ARG A 73 1.70 8.14 -0.94
N PHE A 74 1.31 8.86 0.11
CA PHE A 74 1.78 8.61 1.47
C PHE A 74 1.46 7.18 1.95
N ASN A 75 0.20 6.75 1.86
CA ASN A 75 -0.25 5.45 2.37
C ASN A 75 0.45 4.29 1.64
N ALA A 76 0.44 4.29 0.30
CA ALA A 76 1.16 3.29 -0.49
C ALA A 76 2.67 3.27 -0.22
N THR A 77 3.31 4.43 0.02
CA THR A 77 4.74 4.49 0.35
C THR A 77 5.02 3.88 1.72
N ALA A 78 4.17 4.16 2.72
CA ALA A 78 4.29 3.58 4.06
C ALA A 78 4.04 2.07 4.05
N GLY A 79 3.01 1.63 3.32
CA GLY A 79 2.70 0.22 3.10
C GLY A 79 3.84 -0.53 2.42
N ALA A 80 4.38 0.02 1.33
CA ALA A 80 5.55 -0.54 0.63
C ALA A 80 6.77 -0.68 1.55
N ALA A 81 7.04 0.31 2.41
CA ALA A 81 8.15 0.25 3.36
C ALA A 81 8.00 -0.92 4.34
N LYS A 82 6.82 -1.07 4.95
CA LYS A 82 6.51 -2.17 5.89
C LYS A 82 6.47 -3.53 5.19
N ALA A 83 5.93 -3.60 3.98
CA ALA A 83 5.86 -4.82 3.18
C ALA A 83 7.25 -5.29 2.76
N ALA A 84 8.11 -4.37 2.32
CA ALA A 84 9.51 -4.67 1.99
C ALA A 84 10.30 -5.17 3.21
N ASP A 85 10.10 -4.56 4.38
CA ASP A 85 10.74 -5.00 5.62
C ASP A 85 10.32 -6.43 5.99
N LYS A 86 9.01 -6.70 6.03
CA LYS A 86 8.48 -8.05 6.30
C LYS A 86 8.87 -9.09 5.23
N ALA A 87 9.08 -8.66 3.98
CA ALA A 87 9.54 -9.52 2.91
C ALA A 87 11.07 -9.75 2.93
N GLY A 88 11.81 -9.09 3.83
CA GLY A 88 13.27 -9.19 3.94
C GLY A 88 14.04 -8.32 2.95
N ASP A 89 13.37 -7.50 2.13
CA ASP A 89 14.01 -6.56 1.21
C ASP A 89 14.35 -5.25 1.93
N ARG A 90 15.43 -5.30 2.73
CA ARG A 90 15.89 -4.16 3.53
C ARG A 90 16.28 -2.94 2.69
N ILE A 91 16.74 -3.16 1.46
CA ILE A 91 17.13 -2.08 0.54
C ILE A 91 15.90 -1.28 0.17
N LYS A 92 14.84 -1.94 -0.29
CA LYS A 92 13.57 -1.28 -0.62
C LYS A 92 12.90 -0.68 0.61
N ALA A 93 12.88 -1.40 1.74
CA ALA A 93 12.30 -0.90 2.98
C ALA A 93 12.91 0.44 3.39
N ARG A 94 14.25 0.54 3.32
CA ARG A 94 14.99 1.77 3.61
C ARG A 94 14.68 2.87 2.60
N ALA A 95 14.64 2.55 1.31
CA ALA A 95 14.33 3.52 0.25
C ALA A 95 12.92 4.13 0.43
N TYR A 96 11.91 3.30 0.68
CA TYR A 96 10.54 3.77 0.92
C TYR A 96 10.40 4.53 2.24
N ALA A 97 11.10 4.13 3.30
CA ALA A 97 11.10 4.87 4.57
C ALA A 97 11.71 6.28 4.42
N ILE A 98 12.75 6.44 3.60
CA ILE A 98 13.31 7.76 3.25
C ILE A 98 12.28 8.58 2.47
N GLY A 99 11.71 8.01 1.41
CA GLY A 99 10.68 8.67 0.60
C GLY A 99 9.47 9.10 1.42
N LEU A 100 9.06 8.31 2.42
CA LEU A 100 7.97 8.65 3.33
C LEU A 100 8.27 9.92 4.13
N ARG A 101 9.51 10.08 4.63
CA ARG A 101 9.92 11.31 5.32
C ARG A 101 9.96 12.51 4.38
N GLU A 102 10.41 12.34 3.15
CA GLU A 102 10.41 13.41 2.15
C GLU A 102 9.00 13.87 1.76
N ILE A 103 8.04 12.94 1.71
CA ILE A 103 6.63 13.26 1.50
C ILE A 103 6.07 14.05 2.68
N ALA A 104 6.42 13.65 3.91
CA ALA A 104 5.91 14.28 5.12
C ALA A 104 6.62 15.58 5.54
N ASN A 105 7.84 15.86 5.08
CA ASN A 105 8.47 17.17 5.28
C ASN A 105 7.61 18.33 4.74
N ASN A 106 6.67 18.04 3.82
CA ASN A 106 5.70 19.00 3.31
C ASN A 106 4.38 19.07 4.11
N ALA A 107 4.20 18.22 5.13
CA ALA A 107 2.98 18.13 5.94
C ALA A 107 3.36 18.04 7.42
N GLY A 108 3.20 19.12 8.18
CA GLY A 108 3.59 19.24 9.59
C GLY A 108 2.76 18.41 10.58
N THR A 109 2.50 17.14 10.31
CA THR A 109 1.63 16.27 11.13
C THR A 109 2.35 15.02 11.61
N SER A 110 2.22 14.71 12.90
CA SER A 110 2.73 13.46 13.49
C SER A 110 1.80 12.29 13.13
N ARG A 111 2.30 11.36 12.31
CA ARG A 111 1.57 10.15 11.89
C ARG A 111 2.34 8.88 12.30
N PRO A 112 1.66 7.78 12.68
CA PRO A 112 2.32 6.54 13.12
C PRO A 112 3.32 5.96 12.12
N GLU A 113 3.06 6.12 10.81
CA GLU A 113 3.94 5.64 9.74
C GLU A 113 5.28 6.38 9.72
N LEU A 114 5.28 7.67 10.07
CA LEU A 114 6.50 8.47 10.16
C LEU A 114 7.32 8.12 11.38
N GLU A 115 6.66 7.80 12.49
CA GLU A 115 7.35 7.30 13.68
C GLU A 115 7.97 5.92 13.41
N TRP A 116 7.24 5.03 12.73
CA TRP A 116 7.79 3.75 12.27
C TRP A 116 9.01 3.97 11.39
N ALA A 117 8.94 4.85 10.38
CA ALA A 117 10.06 5.12 9.48
C ALA A 117 11.26 5.73 10.22
N ARG A 118 11.01 6.61 11.20
CA ARG A 118 12.06 7.21 12.05
C ARG A 118 12.79 6.13 12.84
N VAL A 119 12.05 5.23 13.51
CA VAL A 119 12.61 4.13 14.29
C VAL A 119 13.36 3.14 13.38
N TYR A 120 12.77 2.76 12.25
CA TYR A 120 13.37 1.83 11.29
C TYR A 120 14.70 2.35 10.73
N LEU A 121 14.77 3.63 10.38
CA LEU A 121 15.99 4.26 9.85
C LEU A 121 17.06 4.50 10.93
N ALA A 122 16.68 4.54 12.20
CA ALA A 122 17.60 4.69 13.33
C ALA A 122 18.16 3.34 13.83
N ALA A 123 17.45 2.24 13.56
CA ALA A 123 17.97 0.90 13.78
C ALA A 123 19.09 0.62 12.78
N LYS A 124 20.28 0.29 13.30
CA LYS A 124 21.53 0.14 12.53
C LYS A 124 21.70 -1.28 12.01
#